data_AF-A0A2K2DGQ0-F1
#
_entry.id   AF-A0A2K2DGQ0-F1
#
_cell.length_a   1.000
_cell.length_b   1.000
_cell.length_c   1.000
_cell.angle_alpha   90.00
_cell.angle_beta   90.00
_cell.angle_gamma   90.00
#
_symmetry.space_group_name_H-M   'P 1'
#
loop_
_entity.id
_entity.type
_entity.pdbx_description
1 polymer ?
#
loop_
_entity_poly.entity_id
_entity_poly.type
_entity_poly.pdbx_seq_one_letter_code
_entity_poly.pdbx_strand_id
1 'polypeptide(L)'
;MATLATCNICGWEEEDEHHAVLGCTKARALREELRKTWDLPPECKLGRGHEWFQILLHRSSKDMRARLMMLFWHAWHLRNNIVFGDGKSSGG
;
A
#
# COMPACT_ATOMS: atom_id res chain seq x y z
N MET A 1 19.50 14.26 7.34
CA MET A 1 18.55 13.19 6.96
C MET A 1 17.18 13.84 6.91
N ALA A 2 16.50 13.81 5.77
CA ALA A 2 15.14 14.33 5.68
C ALA A 2 14.24 13.41 6.51
N THR A 3 13.62 13.94 7.56
CA THR A 3 12.50 13.27 8.24
C THR A 3 11.36 13.20 7.23
N LEU A 4 10.95 12.01 6.78
CA LEU A 4 9.71 11.94 6.00
C LEU A 4 8.56 12.31 6.93
N ALA A 5 7.58 13.02 6.38
CA ALA A 5 6.44 13.45 7.16
C ALA A 5 5.63 12.24 7.61
N THR A 6 5.05 12.30 8.81
CA THR A 6 4.05 11.33 9.25
C THR A 6 2.93 11.24 8.20
N CYS A 7 2.42 10.04 7.96
CA CYS A 7 1.33 9.78 7.03
C CYS A 7 0.12 10.70 7.31
N ASN A 8 -0.20 11.59 6.38
CA ASN A 8 -1.34 12.51 6.52
C ASN A 8 -2.71 11.80 6.48
N ILE A 9 -2.76 10.52 6.13
CA ILE A 9 -3.98 9.72 6.07
C ILE A 9 -4.27 9.05 7.40
N CYS A 10 -3.26 8.45 8.05
CA CYS A 10 -3.46 7.69 9.28
C CYS A 10 -2.84 8.35 10.52
N GLY A 11 -1.79 9.16 10.37
CA GLY A 11 -1.13 9.88 11.46
C GLY A 11 -0.20 9.01 12.34
N TRP A 12 0.12 7.78 11.95
CA TRP A 12 0.83 6.82 12.82
C TRP A 12 2.32 6.65 12.52
N GLU A 13 2.67 6.40 11.27
CA GLU A 13 4.06 6.12 10.88
C GLU A 13 4.52 7.13 9.83
N GLU A 14 5.83 7.15 9.65
CA GLU A 14 6.50 7.88 8.58
C GLU A 14 5.98 7.43 7.20
N GLU A 15 5.67 8.40 6.33
CA GLU A 15 5.16 8.11 5.00
C GLU A 15 6.32 7.70 4.06
N ASP A 16 6.41 6.41 3.76
CA ASP A 16 7.32 5.84 2.76
C ASP A 16 6.56 4.93 1.75
N GLU A 17 7.28 4.35 0.79
CA GLU A 17 6.68 3.47 -0.22
C GLU A 17 6.05 2.20 0.38
N HIS A 18 6.56 1.70 1.52
CA HIS A 18 6.00 0.55 2.21
C HIS A 18 4.70 0.95 2.92
N HIS A 19 4.74 2.03 3.68
CA HIS A 19 3.61 2.53 4.43
C HIS A 19 2.45 2.89 3.49
N ALA A 20 2.74 3.55 2.36
CA ALA A 20 1.73 3.95 1.38
C ALA A 20 0.88 2.77 0.87
N VAL A 21 1.46 1.57 0.72
CA VAL A 21 0.79 0.42 0.08
C VAL A 21 0.53 -0.76 1.01
N LEU A 22 1.20 -0.83 2.17
CA LEU A 22 1.08 -1.92 3.14
C LEU A 22 0.85 -1.44 4.58
N GLY A 23 1.60 -0.44 5.05
CA GLY A 23 1.57 -0.02 6.45
C GLY A 23 0.32 0.79 6.85
N CYS A 24 -0.14 1.68 5.97
CA CYS A 24 -1.22 2.61 6.24
C CYS A 24 -2.53 1.91 6.60
N THR A 25 -3.27 2.47 7.56
CA THR A 25 -4.57 1.93 8.01
C THR A 25 -5.55 1.72 6.86
N LYS A 26 -5.55 2.59 5.84
CA LYS A 26 -6.39 2.44 4.64
C LYS A 26 -5.91 1.29 3.75
N ALA A 27 -4.60 1.15 3.56
CA ALA A 27 -4.02 0.02 2.83
C ALA A 27 -4.28 -1.32 3.53
N ARG A 28 -4.26 -1.34 4.87
CA ARG A 28 -4.63 -2.50 5.70
C ARG A 28 -6.09 -2.88 5.53
N ALA A 29 -7.00 -1.92 5.65
CA ALA A 29 -8.44 -2.16 5.45
C ALA A 29 -8.73 -2.70 4.04
N LEU A 30 -8.08 -2.15 3.01
CA LEU A 30 -8.19 -2.64 1.65
C LEU A 30 -7.71 -4.09 1.51
N ARG A 31 -6.58 -4.45 2.12
CA ARG A 31 -6.10 -5.85 2.14
C ARG A 31 -7.08 -6.80 2.79
N GLU A 32 -7.65 -6.42 3.92
CA GLU A 32 -8.64 -7.25 4.62
C GLU A 32 -9.89 -7.49 3.76
N GLU A 33 -10.34 -6.50 3.00
CA GLU A 33 -11.44 -6.73 2.05
C GLU A 33 -11.04 -7.67 0.91
N LEU A 34 -9.86 -7.46 0.31
CA LEU A 34 -9.38 -8.33 -0.77
C LEU A 34 -9.15 -9.76 -0.29
N ARG A 35 -8.79 -9.98 0.99
CA ARG A 35 -8.65 -11.31 1.59
C ARG A 35 -9.92 -12.15 1.55
N LYS A 36 -11.10 -11.54 1.45
CA LYS A 36 -12.36 -12.29 1.31
C LYS A 36 -12.47 -13.05 -0.01
N THR A 37 -11.70 -12.66 -1.02
CA THR A 37 -11.73 -13.26 -2.36
C THR A 37 -10.37 -13.76 -2.82
N TRP A 38 -9.27 -13.22 -2.30
CA TRP A 38 -7.90 -13.56 -2.66
C TRP A 38 -7.20 -14.18 -1.46
N ASP A 39 -6.52 -15.32 -1.68
CA ASP A 39 -5.69 -15.98 -0.65
C ASP A 39 -4.36 -15.23 -0.44
N LEU A 40 -4.44 -14.00 0.08
CA LEU A 40 -3.29 -13.12 0.27
C LEU A 40 -2.41 -13.60 1.43
N PRO A 41 -1.07 -13.38 1.36
CA PRO A 41 -0.18 -13.76 2.45
C PRO A 41 -0.59 -13.10 3.78
N PRO A 42 -0.40 -13.80 4.91
CA PRO A 42 -0.59 -13.20 6.23
C PRO A 42 0.39 -12.06 6.45
N GLU A 43 0.06 -11.15 7.37
CA GLU A 43 0.85 -9.94 7.66
C GLU A 43 2.31 -10.24 8.03
N CYS A 44 2.58 -11.32 8.76
CA CYS A 44 3.94 -11.75 9.10
C CYS A 44 4.79 -12.07 7.87
N LYS A 45 4.15 -12.38 6.74
CA LYS A 45 4.82 -12.61 5.48
C LYS A 45 5.00 -11.30 4.73
N LEU A 46 4.17 -10.26 4.84
CA LEU A 46 4.17 -9.11 3.90
C LEU A 46 5.44 -8.22 3.86
N GLY A 47 6.52 -8.58 4.57
CA GLY A 47 7.82 -7.94 4.46
C GLY A 47 7.85 -6.57 5.12
N ARG A 48 9.02 -6.18 5.63
CA ARG A 48 9.30 -4.85 6.20
C ARG A 48 10.75 -4.51 5.94
N GLY A 49 11.08 -3.22 5.96
CA GLY A 49 12.46 -2.74 5.82
C GLY A 49 12.97 -2.77 4.38
N HIS A 50 14.29 -2.65 4.22
CA HIS A 50 14.93 -2.55 2.91
C HIS A 50 14.63 -3.79 2.03
N GLU A 51 14.45 -3.57 0.72
CA GLU A 51 14.18 -4.62 -0.29
C GLU A 51 12.91 -5.46 -0.07
N TRP A 52 12.01 -5.06 0.85
CA TRP A 52 10.78 -5.78 1.15
C TRP A 52 9.99 -6.18 -0.11
N PHE A 53 9.93 -5.27 -1.09
CA PHE A 53 9.18 -5.45 -2.32
C PHE A 53 9.77 -6.58 -3.18
N GLN A 54 11.07 -6.55 -3.42
CA GLN A 54 11.74 -7.54 -4.27
C GLN A 54 11.71 -8.92 -3.63
N ILE A 55 11.99 -9.01 -2.32
CA ILE A 55 11.93 -10.25 -1.55
C ILE A 55 10.52 -10.83 -1.56
N LEU A 56 9.50 -9.98 -1.35
CA LEU A 56 8.10 -10.39 -1.36
C LEU A 56 7.68 -10.97 -2.70
N LEU A 57 8.11 -10.37 -3.82
CA LEU A 57 7.80 -10.87 -5.14
C LEU A 57 8.59 -12.12 -5.51
N HIS A 58 9.87 -12.17 -5.16
CA HIS A 58 10.74 -13.30 -5.50
C HIS A 58 10.23 -14.62 -4.90
N ARG A 59 9.76 -14.60 -3.65
CA ARG A 59 9.22 -15.79 -2.97
C ARG A 59 7.76 -16.10 -3.31
N SER A 60 7.10 -15.27 -4.11
CA SER A 60 5.68 -15.42 -4.45
C SER A 60 5.54 -16.17 -5.78
N SER A 61 4.50 -17.00 -5.90
CA SER A 61 4.15 -17.62 -7.19
C SER A 61 3.81 -16.55 -8.24
N LYS A 62 3.84 -16.93 -9.52
CA LYS A 62 3.52 -16.01 -10.63
C LYS A 62 2.16 -15.31 -10.43
N ASP A 63 1.13 -16.07 -10.08
CA ASP A 63 -0.21 -15.53 -9.85
C ASP A 63 -0.27 -14.64 -8.61
N MET A 64 0.43 -15.03 -7.53
CA MET A 64 0.50 -14.23 -6.33
C MET A 64 1.23 -12.90 -6.56
N ARG A 65 2.30 -12.90 -7.36
CA ARG A 65 2.99 -11.66 -7.76
C ARG A 65 2.04 -10.70 -8.46
N ALA A 66 1.20 -11.18 -9.36
CA ALA A 66 0.21 -10.34 -10.05
C ALA A 66 -0.83 -9.77 -9.05
N ARG A 67 -1.36 -10.59 -8.14
CA ARG A 67 -2.29 -10.12 -7.09
C ARG A 67 -1.65 -9.07 -6.17
N LEU A 68 -0.40 -9.27 -5.77
CA LEU A 68 0.36 -8.31 -4.96
C LEU A 68 0.57 -7.00 -5.72
N MET A 69 0.94 -7.04 -7.01
CA MET A 69 1.03 -5.83 -7.84
C MET A 69 -0.29 -5.06 -7.90
N MET A 70 -1.40 -5.76 -8.15
CA MET A 70 -2.72 -5.15 -8.20
C MET A 70 -3.13 -4.56 -6.85
N LEU A 71 -2.82 -5.24 -5.76
CA LEU A 71 -3.03 -4.75 -4.40
C LEU A 71 -2.24 -3.45 -4.16
N PHE A 72 -0.95 -3.41 -4.51
CA PHE A 72 -0.12 -2.20 -4.31
C PHE A 72 -0.63 -1.04 -5.15
N TRP A 73 -0.97 -1.29 -6.42
CA TRP A 73 -1.56 -0.29 -7.29
C TRP A 73 -2.88 0.25 -6.71
N HIS A 74 -3.76 -0.63 -6.23
CA HIS A 74 -5.05 -0.22 -5.69
C HIS A 74 -4.88 0.57 -4.37
N ALA A 75 -3.97 0.16 -3.49
CA ALA A 75 -3.65 0.90 -2.28
C ALA A 75 -3.08 2.29 -2.59
N TRP A 76 -2.14 2.38 -3.54
CA TRP A 76 -1.57 3.64 -4.00
C TRP A 76 -2.62 4.56 -4.65
N HIS A 77 -3.50 4.00 -5.48
CA HIS A 77 -4.59 4.75 -6.11
C HIS A 77 -5.58 5.28 -5.07
N LEU A 78 -5.98 4.45 -4.09
CA LEU A 78 -6.82 4.85 -2.97
C LEU A 78 -6.18 6.01 -2.18
N ARG A 79 -4.89 5.88 -1.86
CA ARG A 79 -4.11 6.94 -1.20
C ARG A 79 -4.14 8.24 -2.00
N ASN A 80 -3.85 8.19 -3.30
CA ASN A 80 -3.84 9.38 -4.15
C ASN A 80 -5.22 10.04 -4.24
N ASN A 81 -6.29 9.26 -4.29
CA ASN A 81 -7.64 9.81 -4.25
C ASN A 81 -7.95 10.51 -2.93
N ILE A 82 -7.43 10.02 -1.80
CA ILE A 82 -7.60 10.70 -0.51
C ILE A 82 -6.79 11.99 -0.44
N VAL A 83 -5.56 11.99 -0.96
CA VAL A 83 -4.65 13.15 -0.85
C VAL A 83 -4.97 14.23 -1.89
N PHE A 84 -5.38 13.84 -3.09
CA PHE A 84 -5.53 14.75 -4.24
C PHE A 84 -6.94 14.77 -4.83
N GLY A 85 -7.84 13.88 -4.39
CA GLY A 85 -9.18 13.71 -4.96
C GLY A 85 -10.22 14.72 -4.48
N ASP A 86 -9.85 15.71 -3.67
CA ASP A 86 -10.72 16.85 -3.32
C ASP A 86 -10.87 17.80 -4.53
N GLY A 87 -11.60 17.35 -5.55
CA GLY A 87 -12.54 18.16 -6.31
C GLY A 87 -12.10 19.55 -6.80
N LYS A 88 -10.85 19.73 -7.25
CA LYS A 88 -10.47 20.89 -8.06
C LYS A 88 -9.96 20.46 -9.43
N SER A 89 -10.90 20.05 -10.27
CA SER A 89 -10.95 20.65 -11.60
C SER A 89 -11.31 22.14 -11.42
N SER A 90 -10.33 22.97 -11.06
CA SER A 90 -10.45 24.41 -11.27
C SER A 90 -10.39 24.63 -12.78
N GLY A 91 -11.53 25.01 -13.36
CA GLY A 91 -11.57 25.59 -14.69
C GLY A 91 -10.69 26.83 -14.76
N GLY A 92 -10.15 27.05 -15.96
CA GLY A 92 -9.25 28.11 -16.38
C GLY A 92 -8.61 27.71 -17.68
#